data_AF-A0A4Y7SZM6-F1
#
_entry.id   AF-A0A4Y7SZM6-F1
#
_cell.length_a   1.000
_cell.length_b   1.000
_cell.length_c   1.000
_cell.angle_alpha   90.00
_cell.angle_beta   90.00
_cell.angle_gamma   90.00
#
_symmetry.space_group_name_H-M   'P 1'
#
loop_
_entity.id
_entity.type
_entity.pdbx_description
1 polymer ?
#
loop_
_entity_poly.entity_id
_entity_poly.type
_entity_poly.pdbx_seq_one_letter_code
_entity_poly.pdbx_strand_id
1 'polypeptide(L)'
;MARNWVPAYHRYNDYGTITPLRAVTWTTIAKPLPLPPPSVLQDPVVSSTIEENPHLFRIVTPVKVGRFEQLLATHPNRPFVSSVVHSLREGFWPYGNIPNHYPYTVDESNPTPSDPKRVQFLRDQRDIELARGRYSDGFHGLLPGMYAMPLHTVPKDGGEKLRLVTNHSRGDFSLNSMVDKNWMGKVPLDGMKVFGEDMFEIRQRNPGKRIVAWKSDVSEAYHLIPMHPRWQIKQVEIIDLISYLNRCNVFRGTGSQADFISFMACVLWIAINVYHIDFVSEYSDNHPGLAVEGDKMWYEPYKKDMPTPQVRLLLLWDELGIPHSEKKQIWGSLLVIIGILVDPNEMTMTLPNEARRDLLAEMEQWADEKGKLACRGATLQTWQQFASWMNWAFNVYPLAKPCLLNVYAKMKGRTPHPTKKFWPNSSIQDDIRWAIRLIGNSPGIKLLHHTHWDPSDATYVIYCDASLYGMGFLD
;
A
#
# COMPACT_ATOMS: atom_id res chain seq x y z
N MET A 1 1.77 13.49 -26.19
CA MET A 1 0.80 12.41 -26.47
C MET A 1 0.20 11.96 -25.15
N ALA A 2 -1.10 12.15 -24.97
CA ALA A 2 -1.81 11.80 -23.75
C ALA A 2 -1.83 10.28 -23.57
N ARG A 3 -1.04 9.75 -22.62
CA ARG A 3 -1.11 8.34 -22.23
C ARG A 3 -2.35 8.18 -21.36
N ASN A 4 -3.33 7.46 -21.89
CA ASN A 4 -4.62 7.23 -21.23
C ASN A 4 -4.43 6.56 -19.87
N TRP A 5 -4.99 7.19 -18.85
CA TRP A 5 -5.06 6.66 -17.50
C TRP A 5 -6.00 5.46 -17.48
N VAL A 6 -5.44 4.30 -17.17
CA VAL A 6 -6.19 3.07 -16.99
C VAL A 6 -7.25 3.27 -15.87
N PRO A 7 -8.55 2.98 -16.13
CA PRO A 7 -9.61 3.12 -15.15
C PRO A 7 -9.34 2.33 -13.86
N ALA A 8 -9.88 2.76 -12.71
CA ALA A 8 -9.56 2.21 -11.40
C ALA A 8 -9.83 0.70 -11.23
N TYR A 9 -10.67 0.11 -12.09
CA TYR A 9 -10.90 -1.34 -12.13
C TYR A 9 -9.80 -2.09 -12.91
N HIS A 10 -9.10 -1.47 -13.85
CA HIS A 10 -8.02 -2.11 -14.64
C HIS A 10 -6.64 -2.13 -13.95
N ARG A 11 -6.57 -2.32 -12.62
CA ARG A 11 -5.31 -2.59 -11.90
C ARG A 11 -4.93 -4.07 -12.05
N TYR A 12 -4.66 -4.53 -13.26
CA TYR A 12 -4.50 -5.95 -13.55
C TYR A 12 -3.11 -6.29 -14.06
N ASN A 13 -2.65 -7.51 -13.77
CA ASN A 13 -1.51 -8.13 -14.43
C ASN A 13 -1.92 -8.60 -15.85
N ASP A 14 -2.24 -7.64 -16.71
CA ASP A 14 -2.52 -7.91 -18.12
C ASP A 14 -1.20 -7.87 -18.88
N TYR A 15 -0.62 -9.05 -19.12
CA TYR A 15 0.64 -9.22 -19.85
C TYR A 15 0.37 -8.95 -21.34
N GLY A 16 1.10 -8.01 -21.95
CA GLY A 16 0.88 -7.54 -23.33
C GLY A 16 0.28 -6.12 -23.46
N THR A 17 -0.13 -5.49 -22.35
CA THR A 17 -0.51 -4.06 -22.30
C THR A 17 0.64 -3.20 -21.76
N ILE A 18 0.56 -1.87 -21.87
CA ILE A 18 1.57 -0.95 -21.30
C ILE A 18 1.78 -1.27 -19.82
N THR A 19 3.03 -1.56 -19.42
CA THR A 19 3.42 -1.79 -18.03
C THR A 19 3.09 -0.55 -17.19
N PRO A 20 2.50 -0.72 -16.00
CA PRO A 20 2.39 0.37 -15.04
C PRO A 20 3.73 1.07 -14.88
N LEU A 21 3.72 2.40 -14.87
CA LEU A 21 4.92 3.19 -14.67
C LEU A 21 5.59 2.75 -13.36
N ARG A 22 6.83 2.22 -13.44
CA ARG A 22 7.57 1.79 -12.24
C ARG A 22 7.79 2.96 -11.30
N ALA A 23 7.83 2.69 -10.00
CA ALA A 23 8.10 3.70 -8.97
C ALA A 23 9.38 4.50 -9.28
N VAL A 24 10.46 3.81 -9.65
CA VAL A 24 11.72 4.43 -10.06
C VAL A 24 11.57 5.36 -11.26
N THR A 25 10.85 4.95 -12.32
CA THR A 25 10.67 5.77 -13.52
C THR A 25 9.76 6.96 -13.22
N TRP A 26 8.76 6.79 -12.36
CA TRP A 26 7.85 7.86 -11.96
C TRP A 26 8.57 9.03 -11.29
N THR A 27 9.59 8.78 -10.47
CA THR A 27 10.37 9.86 -9.83
C THR A 27 10.94 10.87 -10.85
N THR A 28 11.23 10.42 -12.08
CA THR A 28 11.78 11.27 -13.15
C THR A 28 10.77 12.27 -13.73
N ILE A 29 9.47 12.04 -13.51
CA ILE A 29 8.37 12.90 -14.00
C ILE A 29 7.44 13.37 -12.88
N ALA A 30 7.67 12.94 -11.64
CA ALA A 30 6.87 13.31 -10.48
C ALA A 30 6.88 14.83 -10.28
N LYS A 31 5.74 15.38 -9.88
CA LYS A 31 5.65 16.79 -9.50
C LYS A 31 6.28 16.98 -8.12
N PRO A 32 6.88 18.14 -7.84
CA PRO A 32 7.30 18.49 -6.49
C PRO A 32 6.17 18.29 -5.48
N LEU A 33 6.53 17.80 -4.29
CA LEU A 33 5.64 17.70 -3.15
C LEU A 33 5.12 19.08 -2.74
N PRO A 34 3.88 19.14 -2.24
CA PRO A 34 3.27 20.41 -1.87
C PRO A 34 3.88 20.98 -0.59
N LEU A 35 3.84 22.31 -0.50
CA LEU A 35 4.01 23.03 0.76
C LEU A 35 2.63 23.40 1.32
N PRO A 36 2.52 23.72 2.62
CA PRO A 36 1.31 24.31 3.17
C PRO A 36 0.94 25.60 2.40
N PRO A 37 -0.32 25.79 2.01
CA PRO A 37 -0.71 26.98 1.27
C PRO A 37 -0.57 28.25 2.16
N PRO A 38 -0.44 29.45 1.57
CA PRO A 38 -0.30 30.70 2.31
C PRO A 38 -1.41 30.92 3.36
N SER A 39 -2.64 30.52 3.06
CA SER A 39 -3.77 30.60 4.00
C SER A 39 -3.53 29.82 5.29
N VAL A 40 -2.81 28.70 5.24
CA VAL A 40 -2.45 27.89 6.40
C VAL A 40 -1.22 28.44 7.12
N LEU A 41 -0.25 28.98 6.37
CA LEU A 41 0.97 29.58 6.94
C LEU A 41 0.69 30.90 7.66
N GLN A 42 -0.30 31.66 7.19
CA GLN A 42 -0.67 32.97 7.73
C GLN A 42 -1.83 32.89 8.73
N ASP A 43 -2.34 31.69 9.04
CA ASP A 43 -3.38 31.51 10.05
C ASP A 43 -2.84 31.98 11.42
N PRO A 44 -3.39 33.05 12.01
CA PRO A 44 -2.86 33.63 13.24
C PRO A 44 -3.08 32.70 14.44
N VAL A 45 -4.19 31.94 14.47
CA VAL A 45 -4.52 31.04 15.58
C VAL A 45 -3.54 29.88 15.60
N VAL A 46 -3.31 29.25 14.44
CA VAL A 46 -2.36 28.14 14.33
C VAL A 46 -0.93 28.62 14.58
N SER A 47 -0.57 29.81 14.10
CA SER A 47 0.77 30.39 14.32
C SER A 47 1.02 30.64 15.80
N SER A 48 0.10 31.31 16.50
CA SER A 48 0.20 31.56 17.94
C SER A 48 0.31 30.28 18.75
N THR A 49 -0.53 29.27 18.48
CA THR A 49 -0.44 27.98 19.18
C THR A 49 0.93 27.32 19.02
N ILE A 50 1.52 27.36 17.82
CA ILE A 50 2.84 26.77 17.57
C ILE A 50 3.95 27.59 18.26
N GLU A 51 3.90 28.91 18.17
CA GLU A 51 4.90 29.82 18.75
C GLU A 51 4.90 29.81 20.28
N GLU A 52 3.73 29.69 20.91
CA GLU A 52 3.59 29.60 22.36
C GLU A 52 3.92 28.21 22.90
N ASN A 53 3.83 27.17 22.06
CA ASN A 53 4.03 25.77 22.47
C ASN A 53 5.09 25.05 21.60
N PRO A 54 6.30 25.61 21.40
CA PRO A 54 7.29 25.06 20.47
C PRO A 54 7.77 23.67 20.90
N HIS A 55 7.69 23.35 22.19
CA HIS A 55 8.05 22.05 22.75
C HIS A 55 7.14 20.90 22.24
N LEU A 56 5.92 21.18 21.78
CA LEU A 56 5.01 20.17 21.25
C LEU A 56 5.36 19.77 19.81
N PHE A 57 5.90 20.69 19.02
CA PHE A 57 6.15 20.51 17.59
C PHE A 57 7.62 20.16 17.31
N ARG A 58 7.86 19.15 16.47
CA ARG A 58 9.22 18.79 16.08
C ARG A 58 9.24 17.96 14.80
N ILE A 59 10.24 18.15 13.95
CA ILE A 59 10.51 17.24 12.83
C ILE A 59 11.27 16.03 13.36
N VAL A 60 10.67 14.84 13.21
CA VAL A 60 11.19 13.58 13.74
C VAL A 60 11.28 12.55 12.62
N THR A 61 12.49 12.19 12.25
CA THR A 61 12.77 11.11 11.29
C THR A 61 14.12 10.48 11.61
N PRO A 62 14.26 9.14 11.51
CA PRO A 62 15.56 8.48 11.64
C PRO A 62 16.38 8.60 10.33
N VAL A 63 15.77 9.08 9.24
CA VAL A 63 16.41 9.18 7.93
C VAL A 63 17.58 10.16 8.00
N LYS A 64 18.76 9.72 7.55
CA LYS A 64 19.95 10.56 7.40
C LYS A 64 19.81 11.44 6.16
N VAL A 65 19.01 12.50 6.27
CA VAL A 65 18.59 13.35 5.13
C VAL A 65 19.76 13.92 4.33
N GLY A 66 20.86 14.30 5.00
CA GLY A 66 22.06 14.78 4.30
C GLY A 66 22.68 13.72 3.39
N ARG A 67 22.73 12.45 3.83
CA ARG A 67 23.23 11.36 3.00
C ARG A 67 22.26 11.00 1.89
N PHE A 68 20.97 10.98 2.18
CA PHE A 68 19.92 10.79 1.19
C PHE A 68 20.01 11.82 0.04
N GLU A 69 20.17 13.10 0.37
CA GLU A 69 20.33 14.17 -0.62
C GLU A 69 21.60 14.01 -1.47
N GLN A 70 22.72 13.66 -0.85
CA GLN A 70 23.99 13.40 -1.55
C GLN A 70 23.85 12.26 -2.58
N LEU A 71 23.23 11.15 -2.19
CA LEU A 71 23.03 10.00 -3.07
C LEU A 71 22.08 10.31 -4.25
N LEU A 72 21.23 11.31 -4.11
CA LEU A 72 20.33 11.78 -5.17
C LEU A 72 20.91 12.93 -6.00
N ALA A 73 22.17 13.33 -5.81
CA ALA A 73 22.76 14.50 -6.48
C ALA A 73 22.60 14.47 -8.01
N THR A 74 22.70 13.28 -8.62
CA THR A 74 22.60 13.05 -10.07
C THR A 74 21.20 12.72 -10.56
N HIS A 75 20.19 12.74 -9.69
CA HIS A 75 18.80 12.46 -10.08
C HIS A 75 18.29 13.48 -11.10
N PRO A 76 17.67 13.05 -12.23
CA PRO A 76 17.32 13.96 -13.33
C PRO A 76 16.21 14.96 -12.96
N ASN A 77 15.27 14.57 -12.11
CA ASN A 77 14.21 15.45 -11.64
C ASN A 77 14.59 16.12 -10.30
N ARG A 78 15.44 17.14 -10.38
CA ARG A 78 15.89 17.90 -9.21
C ARG A 78 14.75 18.63 -8.47
N PRO A 79 13.73 19.22 -9.13
CA PRO A 79 12.61 19.84 -8.42
C PRO A 79 11.87 18.88 -7.49
N PHE A 80 11.56 17.66 -7.95
CA PHE A 80 10.93 16.64 -7.12
C PHE A 80 11.82 16.21 -5.96
N VAL A 81 13.06 15.83 -6.22
CA VAL A 81 14.01 15.42 -5.17
C VAL A 81 14.19 16.51 -4.12
N SER A 82 14.34 17.76 -4.54
CA SER A 82 14.52 18.89 -3.62
C SER A 82 13.30 19.07 -2.73
N SER A 83 12.08 18.86 -3.26
CA SER A 83 10.87 18.89 -2.45
C SER A 83 10.78 17.73 -1.45
N VAL A 84 11.20 16.52 -1.80
CA VAL A 84 11.24 15.37 -0.87
C VAL A 84 12.25 15.63 0.25
N VAL A 85 13.44 16.11 -0.09
CA VAL A 85 14.48 16.48 0.87
C VAL A 85 14.00 17.60 1.79
N HIS A 86 13.36 18.63 1.24
CA HIS A 86 12.78 19.72 2.02
C HIS A 86 11.71 19.19 2.98
N SER A 87 10.78 18.35 2.52
CA SER A 87 9.76 17.75 3.37
C SER A 87 10.33 16.83 4.45
N LEU A 88 11.48 16.17 4.23
CA LEU A 88 12.17 15.44 5.30
C LEU A 88 12.78 16.35 6.37
N ARG A 89 13.14 17.60 6.02
CA ARG A 89 13.74 18.60 6.92
C ARG A 89 12.71 19.45 7.66
N GLU A 90 11.66 19.85 6.96
CA GLU A 90 10.64 20.81 7.44
C GLU A 90 9.27 20.14 7.67
N GLY A 91 9.13 18.87 7.30
CA GLY A 91 7.92 18.08 7.43
C GLY A 91 7.05 18.08 6.17
N PHE A 92 6.36 16.95 5.95
CA PHE A 92 5.48 16.73 4.81
C PHE A 92 4.12 17.41 5.02
N TRP A 93 3.59 18.01 3.95
CA TRP A 93 2.22 18.47 3.86
C TRP A 93 1.37 17.47 3.07
N PRO A 94 0.33 16.85 3.65
CA PRO A 94 -0.37 15.73 3.01
C PRO A 94 -1.46 16.22 2.06
N TYR A 95 -1.13 17.18 1.20
CA TYR A 95 -2.04 17.74 0.19
C TYR A 95 -3.32 18.34 0.79
N GLY A 96 -3.21 18.88 2.01
CA GLY A 96 -4.34 19.49 2.72
C GLY A 96 -4.81 20.78 2.06
N ASN A 97 -6.13 20.87 1.85
CA ASN A 97 -6.88 22.05 1.48
C ASN A 97 -8.06 22.18 2.46
N ILE A 98 -7.83 22.90 3.56
CA ILE A 98 -8.75 22.97 4.70
C ILE A 98 -9.96 23.85 4.30
N PRO A 99 -11.20 23.32 4.32
CA PRO A 99 -12.37 24.12 3.97
C PRO A 99 -12.66 25.21 5.01
N ASN A 100 -13.05 26.41 4.55
CA ASN A 100 -13.30 27.57 5.43
C ASN A 100 -14.39 27.37 6.49
N HIS A 101 -15.28 26.39 6.32
CA HIS A 101 -16.36 26.10 7.26
C HIS A 101 -15.94 25.14 8.40
N TYR A 102 -14.71 24.64 8.36
CA TYR A 102 -14.21 23.75 9.41
C TYR A 102 -13.98 24.54 10.71
N PRO A 103 -14.33 23.99 11.88
CA PRO A 103 -14.03 24.62 13.16
C PRO A 103 -12.52 24.77 13.39
N TYR A 104 -12.11 25.74 14.21
CA TYR A 104 -10.69 25.89 14.56
C TYR A 104 -10.16 24.71 15.37
N THR A 105 -10.95 24.20 16.32
CA THR A 105 -10.57 23.07 17.17
C THR A 105 -11.67 22.02 17.13
N VAL A 106 -11.29 20.75 16.99
CA VAL A 106 -12.23 19.61 16.86
C VAL A 106 -11.78 18.47 17.75
N ASP A 107 -12.67 17.98 18.61
CA ASP A 107 -12.49 16.76 19.39
C ASP A 107 -13.51 15.71 18.96
N GLU A 108 -13.04 14.73 18.19
CA GLU A 108 -13.78 13.54 17.78
C GLU A 108 -13.18 12.28 18.45
N SER A 109 -12.41 12.45 19.53
CA SER A 109 -11.77 11.35 20.22
C SER A 109 -12.79 10.37 20.81
N ASN A 110 -12.37 9.10 20.92
CA ASN A 110 -13.20 8.09 21.57
C ASN A 110 -13.04 8.19 23.10
N PRO A 111 -14.07 7.83 23.88
CA PRO A 111 -13.87 7.56 25.29
C PRO A 111 -12.84 6.42 25.48
N THR A 112 -12.18 6.41 26.63
CA THR A 112 -11.26 5.33 27.01
C THR A 112 -11.96 3.97 26.87
N PRO A 113 -11.33 2.98 26.19
CA PRO A 113 -11.91 1.65 26.06
C PRO A 113 -12.24 1.02 27.42
N SER A 114 -13.35 0.29 27.50
CA SER A 114 -13.70 -0.46 28.72
C SER A 114 -12.88 -1.74 28.90
N ASP A 115 -12.30 -2.28 27.82
CA ASP A 115 -11.47 -3.49 27.84
C ASP A 115 -10.05 -3.17 28.34
N PRO A 116 -9.63 -3.71 29.51
CA PRO A 116 -8.31 -3.44 30.08
C PRO A 116 -7.15 -3.79 29.16
N LYS A 117 -7.28 -4.82 28.30
CA LYS A 117 -6.22 -5.20 27.36
C LYS A 117 -6.00 -4.12 26.30
N ARG A 118 -7.09 -3.49 25.83
CA ARG A 118 -7.01 -2.40 24.85
C ARG A 118 -6.44 -1.14 25.48
N VAL A 119 -6.84 -0.83 26.72
CA VAL A 119 -6.28 0.29 27.48
C VAL A 119 -4.77 0.12 27.65
N GLN A 120 -4.33 -1.05 28.10
CA GLN A 120 -2.90 -1.32 28.28
C GLN A 120 -2.15 -1.22 26.95
N PHE A 121 -2.69 -1.78 25.86
CA PHE A 121 -2.08 -1.65 24.55
C PHE A 121 -1.91 -0.19 24.09
N LEU A 122 -2.90 0.68 24.34
CA LEU A 122 -2.79 2.10 24.02
C LEU A 122 -1.67 2.77 24.83
N ARG A 123 -1.54 2.43 26.12
CA ARG A 123 -0.45 2.93 26.99
C ARG A 123 0.91 2.46 26.52
N ASP A 124 1.05 1.18 26.20
CA ASP A 124 2.30 0.61 25.69
C ASP A 124 2.69 1.29 24.38
N GLN A 125 1.72 1.50 23.47
CA GLN A 125 1.97 2.18 22.21
C GLN A 125 2.39 3.64 22.45
N ARG A 126 1.68 4.38 23.33
CA ARG A 126 2.05 5.74 23.73
C ARG A 126 3.50 5.77 24.22
N ASP A 127 3.88 4.86 25.12
CA ASP A 127 5.22 4.86 25.71
C ASP A 127 6.30 4.59 24.66
N ILE A 128 6.03 3.70 23.68
CA ILE A 128 6.90 3.48 22.52
C ILE A 128 7.04 4.74 21.66
N GLU A 129 5.95 5.46 21.40
CA GLU A 129 5.95 6.68 20.57
C GLU A 129 6.64 7.85 21.29
N LEU A 130 6.44 7.99 22.61
CA LEU A 130 7.14 8.94 23.47
C LEU A 130 8.65 8.68 23.52
N ALA A 131 9.06 7.43 23.74
CA ALA A 131 10.48 7.04 23.81
C ALA A 131 11.23 7.33 22.49
N ARG A 132 10.52 7.36 21.37
CA ARG A 132 11.06 7.69 20.04
C ARG A 132 10.90 9.16 19.68
N GLY A 133 10.34 9.97 20.56
CA GLY A 133 10.04 11.38 20.34
C GLY A 133 9.00 11.65 19.26
N ARG A 134 8.31 10.62 18.76
CA ARG A 134 7.28 10.73 17.72
C ARG A 134 6.00 11.34 18.27
N TYR A 135 5.74 11.13 19.56
CA TYR A 135 4.76 11.93 20.31
C TYR A 135 5.43 13.10 21.02
N SER A 136 4.68 14.18 21.22
CA SER A 136 5.02 15.21 22.20
C SER A 136 4.88 14.69 23.62
N ASP A 137 5.44 15.45 24.58
CA ASP A 137 5.05 15.30 25.97
C ASP A 137 3.54 15.52 26.13
N GLY A 138 2.96 14.88 27.15
CA GLY A 138 1.53 14.94 27.40
C GLY A 138 1.07 16.32 27.86
N PHE A 139 -0.07 16.75 27.36
CA PHE A 139 -0.75 17.98 27.77
C PHE A 139 -2.26 17.74 27.98
N HIS A 140 -2.95 18.71 28.57
CA HIS A 140 -4.37 18.58 28.90
C HIS A 140 -5.26 19.37 27.94
N GLY A 141 -6.27 18.68 27.39
CA GLY A 141 -7.23 19.28 26.47
C GLY A 141 -6.65 19.53 25.08
N LEU A 142 -7.38 20.32 24.29
CA LEU A 142 -6.94 20.76 22.96
C LEU A 142 -6.64 22.25 22.98
N LEU A 143 -5.53 22.63 22.34
CA LEU A 143 -5.19 24.01 22.09
C LEU A 143 -5.93 24.53 20.83
N PRO A 144 -6.01 25.85 20.62
CA PRO A 144 -6.59 26.42 19.41
C PRO A 144 -5.93 25.87 18.13
N GLY A 145 -6.73 25.44 17.16
CA GLY A 145 -6.23 24.86 15.91
C GLY A 145 -6.10 23.33 15.91
N MET A 146 -6.23 22.69 17.09
CA MET A 146 -5.98 21.26 17.26
C MET A 146 -7.16 20.37 16.89
N TYR A 147 -6.84 19.21 16.31
CA TYR A 147 -7.82 18.19 15.96
C TYR A 147 -7.44 16.88 16.64
N ALA A 148 -8.38 16.26 17.34
CA ALA A 148 -8.25 14.92 17.89
C ALA A 148 -9.20 13.96 17.19
N MET A 149 -8.64 13.01 16.44
CA MET A 149 -9.40 11.98 15.73
C MET A 149 -9.48 10.69 16.56
N PRO A 150 -10.53 9.87 16.41
CA PRO A 150 -10.70 8.70 17.26
C PRO A 150 -9.65 7.61 16.99
N LEU A 151 -9.11 7.06 18.08
CA LEU A 151 -8.20 5.92 18.08
C LEU A 151 -8.98 4.60 18.20
N HIS A 152 -8.59 3.63 17.38
CA HIS A 152 -9.14 2.28 17.36
C HIS A 152 -8.03 1.26 17.54
N THR A 153 -8.29 0.26 18.38
CA THR A 153 -7.45 -0.95 18.45
C THR A 153 -8.09 -2.04 17.62
N VAL A 154 -7.43 -2.46 16.54
CA VAL A 154 -7.93 -3.53 15.68
C VAL A 154 -7.13 -4.81 15.89
N PRO A 155 -7.79 -5.99 15.97
CA PRO A 155 -7.10 -7.28 15.98
C PRO A 155 -6.21 -7.46 14.74
N LYS A 156 -5.05 -8.08 14.93
CA LYS A 156 -4.08 -8.48 13.90
C LYS A 156 -3.63 -9.92 14.19
N ASP A 157 -3.15 -10.63 13.16
CA ASP A 157 -2.60 -11.99 13.28
C ASP A 157 -3.61 -12.93 13.97
N GLY A 158 -4.85 -12.99 13.46
CA GLY A 158 -5.91 -13.83 14.06
C GLY A 158 -6.44 -13.36 15.42
N GLY A 159 -6.00 -12.19 15.91
CA GLY A 159 -6.38 -11.65 17.22
C GLY A 159 -5.30 -11.79 18.29
N GLU A 160 -4.14 -12.37 17.95
CA GLU A 160 -2.99 -12.47 18.85
C GLU A 160 -2.34 -11.11 19.14
N LYS A 161 -2.46 -10.16 18.21
CA LYS A 161 -1.91 -8.80 18.36
C LYS A 161 -2.97 -7.75 18.14
N LEU A 162 -2.71 -6.56 18.68
CA LEU A 162 -3.47 -5.36 18.39
C LEU A 162 -2.65 -4.43 17.51
N ARG A 163 -3.36 -3.62 16.71
CA ARG A 163 -2.78 -2.52 15.94
C ARG A 163 -3.54 -1.24 16.27
N LEU A 164 -2.79 -0.16 16.51
CA LEU A 164 -3.35 1.17 16.65
C LEU A 164 -3.76 1.70 15.28
N VAL A 165 -4.93 2.33 15.23
CA VAL A 165 -5.50 2.93 14.03
C VAL A 165 -6.12 4.27 14.41
N THR A 166 -5.59 5.35 13.84
CA THR A 166 -6.20 6.68 13.91
C THR A 166 -7.24 6.80 12.79
N ASN A 167 -8.51 7.05 13.14
CA ASN A 167 -9.58 7.11 12.16
C ASN A 167 -9.75 8.53 11.61
N HIS A 168 -8.90 8.88 10.63
CA HIS A 168 -8.93 10.17 9.95
C HIS A 168 -10.14 10.40 9.03
N SER A 169 -11.06 9.42 8.91
CA SER A 169 -12.28 9.54 8.11
C SER A 169 -13.54 9.69 8.96
N ARG A 170 -13.41 9.84 10.28
CA ARG A 170 -14.57 9.97 11.18
C ARG A 170 -15.04 11.42 11.25
N GLY A 171 -16.37 11.60 11.32
CA GLY A 171 -17.02 12.88 11.55
C GLY A 171 -17.13 13.74 10.28
N ASP A 172 -17.87 14.83 10.40
CA ASP A 172 -18.07 15.78 9.28
C ASP A 172 -16.82 16.64 9.03
N PHE A 173 -15.93 16.72 10.03
CA PHE A 173 -14.68 17.49 10.00
C PHE A 173 -13.43 16.59 9.94
N SER A 174 -13.54 15.46 9.25
CA SER A 174 -12.47 14.47 9.17
C SER A 174 -11.20 15.02 8.49
N LEU A 175 -10.03 14.56 8.91
CA LEU A 175 -8.77 14.95 8.27
C LEU A 175 -8.70 14.49 6.80
N ASN A 176 -9.26 13.32 6.49
CA ASN A 176 -9.22 12.76 5.14
C ASN A 176 -10.09 13.53 4.14
N SER A 177 -11.09 14.28 4.61
CA SER A 177 -11.88 15.20 3.75
C SER A 177 -11.17 16.52 3.48
N MET A 178 -10.12 16.87 4.24
CA MET A 178 -9.27 18.02 3.92
C MET A 178 -8.27 17.72 2.79
N VAL A 179 -8.00 16.46 2.48
CA VAL A 179 -6.98 16.09 1.48
C VAL A 179 -7.51 16.25 0.06
N ASP A 180 -6.85 17.08 -0.76
CA ASP A 180 -7.18 17.24 -2.17
C ASP A 180 -6.66 16.05 -2.98
N LYS A 181 -7.55 15.10 -3.28
CA LYS A 181 -7.25 13.88 -4.04
C LYS A 181 -6.89 14.16 -5.50
N ASN A 182 -7.37 15.27 -6.07
CA ASN A 182 -7.03 15.64 -7.44
C ASN A 182 -5.60 16.16 -7.49
N TRP A 183 -5.20 16.93 -6.48
CA TRP A 183 -3.84 17.43 -6.37
C TRP A 183 -2.82 16.32 -6.07
N MET A 184 -3.13 15.43 -5.11
CA MET A 184 -2.31 14.28 -4.76
C MET A 184 -2.06 13.35 -5.96
N GLY A 185 -3.10 13.13 -6.79
CA GLY A 185 -3.02 12.24 -7.93
C GLY A 185 -2.83 10.78 -7.53
N LYS A 186 -2.26 9.98 -8.45
CA LYS A 186 -1.95 8.57 -8.21
C LYS A 186 -0.44 8.39 -8.10
N VAL A 187 -0.02 7.64 -7.09
CA VAL A 187 1.36 7.15 -6.95
C VAL A 187 1.46 5.71 -7.47
N PRO A 188 2.53 5.35 -8.19
CA PRO A 188 2.71 4.00 -8.69
C PRO A 188 3.02 3.02 -7.54
N LEU A 189 2.68 1.75 -7.77
CA LEU A 189 3.08 0.62 -6.96
C LEU A 189 3.55 -0.46 -7.93
N ASP A 190 4.77 -0.97 -7.74
CA ASP A 190 5.33 -2.03 -8.57
C ASP A 190 4.65 -3.36 -8.21
N GLY A 191 3.49 -3.60 -8.84
CA GLY A 191 2.69 -4.80 -8.64
C GLY A 191 3.29 -6.05 -9.28
N MET A 192 2.55 -7.16 -9.19
CA MET A 192 3.03 -8.46 -9.68
C MET A 192 3.35 -8.49 -11.19
N LYS A 193 2.75 -7.61 -12.00
CA LYS A 193 3.13 -7.48 -13.42
C LYS A 193 4.60 -7.04 -13.58
N VAL A 194 5.02 -6.02 -12.83
CA VAL A 194 6.42 -5.54 -12.84
C VAL A 194 7.34 -6.65 -12.36
N PHE A 195 6.97 -7.33 -11.27
CA PHE A 195 7.74 -8.47 -10.78
C PHE A 195 7.83 -9.62 -11.80
N GLY A 196 6.76 -9.87 -12.57
CA GLY A 196 6.75 -10.86 -13.64
C GLY A 196 7.68 -10.53 -14.80
N GLU A 197 7.75 -9.26 -15.18
CA GLU A 197 8.72 -8.75 -16.17
C GLU A 197 10.16 -8.89 -15.67
N ASP A 198 10.43 -8.55 -14.41
CA ASP A 198 11.74 -8.75 -13.78
C ASP A 198 12.14 -10.25 -13.77
N MET A 199 11.17 -11.17 -13.55
CA MET A 199 11.42 -12.63 -13.63
C MET A 199 11.80 -13.07 -15.05
N PHE A 200 11.17 -12.53 -16.08
CA PHE A 200 11.57 -12.82 -17.46
C PHE A 200 12.98 -12.34 -17.75
N GLU A 201 13.28 -11.10 -17.40
CA GLU A 201 14.56 -10.48 -17.73
C GLU A 201 15.73 -11.16 -17.01
N ILE A 202 15.61 -11.45 -15.70
CA ILE A 202 16.69 -12.14 -14.97
C ILE A 202 16.94 -13.54 -15.53
N ARG A 203 15.88 -14.24 -15.97
CA ARG A 203 15.96 -15.58 -16.59
C ARG A 203 16.66 -15.53 -17.94
N GLN A 204 16.35 -14.53 -18.77
CA GLN A 204 17.03 -14.30 -20.05
C GLN A 204 18.52 -13.97 -19.85
N ARG A 205 18.84 -13.13 -18.86
CA ARG A 205 20.23 -12.79 -18.52
C ARG A 205 21.01 -13.97 -17.91
N ASN A 206 20.32 -14.98 -17.37
CA ASN A 206 20.94 -16.12 -16.70
C ASN A 206 20.33 -17.48 -17.13
N PRO A 207 20.47 -17.89 -18.41
CA PRO A 207 19.91 -19.14 -18.90
C PRO A 207 20.42 -20.35 -18.11
N GLY A 208 19.52 -21.28 -17.78
CA GLY A 208 19.83 -22.51 -17.06
C GLY A 208 20.15 -22.34 -15.57
N LYS A 209 20.30 -21.11 -15.06
CA LYS A 209 20.50 -20.88 -13.63
C LYS A 209 19.17 -20.86 -12.88
N ARG A 210 19.19 -21.34 -11.64
CA ARG A 210 18.06 -21.22 -10.71
C ARG A 210 18.00 -19.80 -10.17
N ILE A 211 16.78 -19.33 -9.92
CA ILE A 211 16.48 -17.99 -9.43
C ILE A 211 15.85 -18.10 -8.03
N VAL A 212 16.22 -17.18 -7.15
CA VAL A 212 15.66 -17.02 -5.80
C VAL A 212 14.90 -15.71 -5.76
N ALA A 213 13.66 -15.74 -5.29
CA ALA A 213 12.92 -14.54 -4.94
C ALA A 213 13.28 -14.12 -3.52
N TRP A 214 13.35 -12.82 -3.29
CA TRP A 214 13.56 -12.24 -1.97
C TRP A 214 12.59 -11.10 -1.72
N LYS A 215 12.36 -10.82 -0.45
CA LYS A 215 11.46 -9.76 0.01
C LYS A 215 12.05 -9.11 1.24
N SER A 216 12.16 -7.79 1.19
CA SER A 216 12.51 -6.96 2.33
C SER A 216 11.33 -6.07 2.74
N ASP A 217 11.22 -5.77 4.03
CA ASP A 217 10.13 -4.96 4.59
C ASP A 217 10.73 -3.87 5.49
N VAL A 218 10.33 -2.63 5.22
CA VAL A 218 10.69 -1.47 6.01
C VAL A 218 9.91 -1.49 7.32
N SER A 219 10.64 -1.46 8.44
CA SER A 219 9.99 -1.34 9.75
C SER A 219 9.50 0.09 9.96
N GLU A 220 8.36 0.22 10.63
CA GLU A 220 7.82 1.53 11.04
C GLU A 220 7.44 2.50 9.92
N ALA A 221 7.58 2.11 8.65
CA ALA A 221 7.12 2.75 7.42
C ALA A 221 6.62 4.21 7.55
N TYR A 222 5.31 4.44 7.66
CA TYR A 222 4.74 5.79 7.68
C TYR A 222 5.37 6.70 8.74
N HIS A 223 5.78 6.17 9.89
CA HIS A 223 6.39 6.97 10.94
C HIS A 223 7.81 7.48 10.61
N LEU A 224 8.41 7.02 9.51
CA LEU A 224 9.66 7.58 8.98
C LEU A 224 9.45 8.97 8.36
N ILE A 225 8.20 9.31 8.01
CA ILE A 225 7.83 10.54 7.35
C ILE A 225 7.41 11.56 8.42
N PRO A 226 8.21 12.63 8.66
CA PRO A 226 7.83 13.68 9.59
C PRO A 226 6.73 14.55 8.96
N MET A 227 5.72 14.95 9.74
CA MET A 227 4.69 15.87 9.23
C MET A 227 5.09 17.32 9.48
N HIS A 228 4.67 18.23 8.61
CA HIS A 228 4.87 19.66 8.82
C HIS A 228 4.13 20.12 10.10
N PRO A 229 4.66 21.04 10.93
CA PRO A 229 4.02 21.45 12.20
C PRO A 229 2.56 21.92 12.04
N ARG A 230 2.26 22.60 10.92
CA ARG A 230 0.90 23.02 10.54
C ARG A 230 -0.08 21.86 10.25
N TRP A 231 0.45 20.66 10.00
CA TRP A 231 -0.34 19.44 9.94
C TRP A 231 -0.28 18.66 11.26
N GLN A 232 0.87 18.64 11.95
CA GLN A 232 1.02 18.01 13.27
C GLN A 232 -0.05 18.50 14.25
N ILE A 233 -0.36 19.81 14.25
CA ILE A 233 -1.42 20.40 15.09
C ILE A 233 -2.76 19.68 14.97
N LYS A 234 -3.04 19.06 13.81
CA LYS A 234 -4.29 18.32 13.54
C LYS A 234 -4.23 16.83 13.90
N GLN A 235 -3.10 16.35 14.40
CA GLN A 235 -2.86 14.95 14.72
C GLN A 235 -2.73 14.76 16.24
N VAL A 236 -3.66 15.32 17.01
CA VAL A 236 -3.72 15.06 18.45
C VAL A 236 -4.31 13.68 18.68
N GLU A 237 -3.66 12.92 19.54
CA GLU A 237 -4.08 11.61 19.99
C GLU A 237 -4.34 11.67 21.50
N ILE A 238 -5.54 11.27 21.91
CA ILE A 238 -5.97 11.30 23.32
C ILE A 238 -5.97 9.89 23.89
N ILE A 239 -5.16 9.67 24.93
CA ILE A 239 -5.02 8.39 25.64
C ILE A 239 -5.08 8.69 27.13
N ASP A 240 -5.99 8.01 27.85
CA ASP A 240 -6.26 8.27 29.27
C ASP A 240 -6.54 9.75 29.60
N LEU A 241 -7.30 10.43 28.73
CA LEU A 241 -7.62 11.87 28.86
C LEU A 241 -6.41 12.81 28.81
N ILE A 242 -5.25 12.31 28.37
CA ILE A 242 -4.04 13.10 28.13
C ILE A 242 -3.84 13.18 26.61
N SER A 243 -3.59 14.39 26.13
CA SER A 243 -3.34 14.71 24.73
C SER A 243 -1.87 14.57 24.40
N TYR A 244 -1.58 14.00 23.23
CA TYR A 244 -0.24 13.86 22.66
C TYR A 244 -0.28 14.31 21.20
N LEU A 245 0.69 15.08 20.77
CA LEU A 245 0.81 15.46 19.37
C LEU A 245 1.58 14.38 18.60
N ASN A 246 0.95 13.74 17.62
CA ASN A 246 1.65 12.83 16.71
C ASN A 246 2.39 13.63 15.63
N ARG A 247 3.72 13.58 15.68
CA ARG A 247 4.61 14.38 14.82
C ARG A 247 4.91 13.73 13.48
N CYS A 248 4.53 12.46 13.30
CA CYS A 248 4.84 11.67 12.13
C CYS A 248 3.57 11.35 11.32
N ASN A 249 3.77 10.86 10.10
CA ASN A 249 2.70 10.39 9.24
C ASN A 249 2.11 9.09 9.78
N VAL A 250 0.81 8.90 9.61
CA VAL A 250 0.07 7.77 10.20
C VAL A 250 -0.61 6.90 9.16
N PHE A 251 -0.93 5.67 9.54
CA PHE A 251 -1.79 4.82 8.72
C PHE A 251 -3.19 5.44 8.57
N ARG A 252 -3.83 5.20 7.42
CA ARG A 252 -5.19 5.66 7.04
C ARG A 252 -5.36 7.14 6.73
N GLY A 253 -4.32 7.96 6.76
CA GLY A 253 -4.39 9.26 6.11
C GLY A 253 -4.48 9.10 4.59
N THR A 254 -5.34 9.87 3.93
CA THR A 254 -5.52 9.83 2.47
C THR A 254 -4.20 10.15 1.75
N GLY A 255 -3.44 11.14 2.23
CA GLY A 255 -2.14 11.53 1.68
C GLY A 255 -0.96 10.65 2.12
N SER A 256 -1.12 9.86 3.17
CA SER A 256 -0.01 9.19 3.86
C SER A 256 0.79 8.26 2.96
N GLN A 257 0.10 7.49 2.11
CA GLN A 257 0.74 6.60 1.14
C GLN A 257 1.49 7.37 0.06
N ALA A 258 0.96 8.50 -0.42
CA ALA A 258 1.64 9.30 -1.42
C ALA A 258 2.94 9.89 -0.87
N ASP A 259 2.93 10.38 0.36
CA ASP A 259 4.12 10.93 1.03
C ASP A 259 5.19 9.85 1.23
N PHE A 260 4.79 8.67 1.74
CA PHE A 260 5.71 7.56 1.96
C PHE A 260 6.32 7.02 0.66
N ILE A 261 5.51 6.81 -0.38
CA ILE A 261 6.01 6.32 -1.68
C ILE A 261 6.89 7.37 -2.35
N SER A 262 6.63 8.67 -2.18
CA SER A 262 7.50 9.70 -2.74
C SER A 262 8.92 9.61 -2.18
N PHE A 263 9.06 9.31 -0.89
CA PHE A 263 10.34 9.03 -0.25
C PHE A 263 10.94 7.70 -0.70
N MET A 264 10.19 6.60 -0.59
CA MET A 264 10.71 5.26 -0.90
C MET A 264 11.04 5.07 -2.37
N ALA A 265 10.33 5.72 -3.31
CA ALA A 265 10.67 5.69 -4.72
C ALA A 265 12.01 6.38 -5.02
N CYS A 266 12.37 7.41 -4.25
CA CYS A 266 13.72 7.98 -4.31
C CYS A 266 14.77 7.02 -3.75
N VAL A 267 14.46 6.28 -2.67
CA VAL A 267 15.34 5.22 -2.14
C VAL A 267 15.53 4.11 -3.17
N LEU A 268 14.47 3.70 -3.87
CA LEU A 268 14.52 2.73 -4.96
C LEU A 268 15.36 3.25 -6.13
N TRP A 269 15.26 4.55 -6.45
CA TRP A 269 16.10 5.16 -7.46
C TRP A 269 17.58 5.08 -7.08
N ILE A 270 17.94 5.37 -5.83
CA ILE A 270 19.33 5.22 -5.32
C ILE A 270 19.76 3.75 -5.43
N ALA A 271 18.93 2.81 -5.00
CA ALA A 271 19.22 1.37 -5.06
C ALA A 271 19.60 0.92 -6.47
N ILE A 272 18.83 1.33 -7.48
CA ILE A 272 19.04 0.93 -8.87
C ILE A 272 20.19 1.72 -9.52
N ASN A 273 20.21 3.04 -9.40
CA ASN A 273 21.10 3.89 -10.20
C ASN A 273 22.46 4.16 -9.55
N VAL A 274 22.56 4.06 -8.22
CA VAL A 274 23.80 4.32 -7.47
C VAL A 274 24.40 3.01 -6.95
N TYR A 275 23.56 2.12 -6.43
CA TYR A 275 24.02 0.83 -5.89
C TYR A 275 23.84 -0.32 -6.87
N HIS A 276 23.33 -0.10 -8.08
CA HIS A 276 23.21 -1.15 -9.11
C HIS A 276 22.55 -2.44 -8.58
N ILE A 277 21.45 -2.27 -7.84
CA ILE A 277 20.60 -3.35 -7.37
C ILE A 277 19.52 -3.56 -8.43
N ASP A 278 19.75 -4.52 -9.33
CA ASP A 278 18.79 -4.88 -10.37
C ASP A 278 17.62 -5.70 -9.80
N PHE A 279 16.50 -5.73 -10.54
CA PHE A 279 15.33 -6.56 -10.25
C PHE A 279 14.75 -6.37 -8.84
N VAL A 280 14.77 -5.14 -8.34
CA VAL A 280 14.09 -4.71 -7.12
C VAL A 280 12.90 -3.84 -7.48
N SER A 281 11.79 -4.07 -6.78
CA SER A 281 10.53 -3.38 -6.95
C SER A 281 10.06 -2.77 -5.63
N GLU A 282 9.21 -1.77 -5.70
CA GLU A 282 8.58 -1.14 -4.52
C GLU A 282 7.06 -1.32 -4.52
N TYR A 283 6.55 -1.97 -3.48
CA TYR A 283 5.12 -2.02 -3.17
C TYR A 283 4.88 -1.51 -1.74
N SER A 284 4.78 -0.18 -1.61
CA SER A 284 4.66 0.49 -0.31
C SER A 284 5.84 0.11 0.60
N ASP A 285 5.60 -0.50 1.76
CA ASP A 285 6.65 -0.92 2.70
C ASP A 285 7.37 -2.20 2.28
N ASN A 286 6.86 -2.93 1.29
CA ASN A 286 7.42 -4.19 0.81
C ASN A 286 8.29 -3.98 -0.43
N HIS A 287 9.49 -4.53 -0.41
CA HIS A 287 10.47 -4.44 -1.49
C HIS A 287 10.85 -5.85 -1.96
N PRO A 288 10.08 -6.42 -2.91
CA PRO A 288 10.45 -7.69 -3.50
C PRO A 288 11.56 -7.53 -4.53
N GLY A 289 12.37 -8.58 -4.69
CA GLY A 289 13.32 -8.66 -5.78
C GLY A 289 13.75 -10.09 -6.12
N LEU A 290 14.69 -10.19 -7.04
CA LEU A 290 15.20 -11.47 -7.56
C LEU A 290 16.72 -11.53 -7.45
N ALA A 291 17.26 -12.73 -7.36
CA ALA A 291 18.69 -13.02 -7.39
C ALA A 291 18.94 -14.38 -8.02
N VAL A 292 20.13 -14.60 -8.54
CA VAL A 292 20.56 -15.93 -8.97
C VAL A 292 20.81 -16.80 -7.73
N GLU A 293 20.38 -18.05 -7.75
CA GLU A 293 20.64 -18.99 -6.66
C GLU A 293 22.15 -19.15 -6.44
N GLY A 294 22.60 -19.01 -5.19
CA GLY A 294 24.01 -19.04 -4.83
C GLY A 294 24.70 -17.67 -4.82
N ASP A 295 24.10 -16.64 -5.43
CA ASP A 295 24.56 -15.25 -5.28
C ASP A 295 24.20 -14.76 -3.87
N LYS A 296 25.15 -14.90 -2.95
CA LYS A 296 24.97 -14.61 -1.53
C LYS A 296 26.06 -13.67 -1.01
N MET A 297 25.68 -12.88 -0.03
CA MET A 297 26.55 -11.99 0.72
C MET A 297 26.26 -12.16 2.22
N TRP A 298 27.30 -12.13 3.04
CA TRP A 298 27.17 -12.10 4.48
C TRP A 298 26.61 -10.76 4.94
N TYR A 299 25.53 -10.78 5.72
CA TYR A 299 24.98 -9.58 6.33
C TYR A 299 25.21 -9.57 7.84
N GLU A 300 26.20 -8.78 8.26
CA GLU A 300 26.67 -8.75 9.66
C GLU A 300 25.57 -8.49 10.69
N PRO A 301 24.64 -7.53 10.51
CA PRO A 301 23.59 -7.27 11.50
C PRO A 301 22.71 -8.48 11.81
N TYR A 302 22.53 -9.40 10.86
CA TYR A 302 21.74 -10.63 11.04
C TYR A 302 22.58 -11.90 11.09
N LYS A 303 23.90 -11.79 10.96
CA LYS A 303 24.87 -12.89 11.05
C LYS A 303 24.50 -14.09 10.17
N LYS A 304 24.17 -13.83 8.90
CA LYS A 304 23.81 -14.87 7.94
C LYS A 304 24.08 -14.48 6.49
N ASP A 305 24.29 -15.49 5.65
CA ASP A 305 24.34 -15.33 4.20
C ASP A 305 22.93 -15.18 3.62
N MET A 306 22.71 -14.09 2.88
CA MET A 306 21.45 -13.75 2.23
C MET A 306 21.71 -13.41 0.76
N PRO A 307 20.67 -13.39 -0.11
CA PRO A 307 20.85 -12.97 -1.50
C PRO A 307 21.56 -11.62 -1.62
N THR A 308 22.63 -11.53 -2.43
CA THR A 308 23.46 -10.32 -2.50
C THR A 308 22.67 -9.03 -2.78
N PRO A 309 21.71 -8.99 -3.73
CA PRO A 309 20.89 -7.80 -3.96
C PRO A 309 20.07 -7.39 -2.73
N GLN A 310 19.58 -8.37 -1.96
CA GLN A 310 18.85 -8.12 -0.72
C GLN A 310 19.78 -7.49 0.33
N VAL A 311 20.99 -8.02 0.51
CA VAL A 311 21.98 -7.47 1.45
C VAL A 311 22.37 -6.04 1.08
N ARG A 312 22.60 -5.77 -0.20
CA ARG A 312 22.94 -4.42 -0.68
C ARG A 312 21.81 -3.42 -0.40
N LEU A 313 20.55 -3.85 -0.52
CA LEU A 313 19.41 -3.01 -0.15
C LEU A 313 19.38 -2.73 1.36
N LEU A 314 19.63 -3.74 2.20
CA LEU A 314 19.69 -3.57 3.66
C LEU A 314 20.85 -2.65 4.08
N LEU A 315 22.03 -2.79 3.46
CA LEU A 315 23.15 -1.88 3.69
C LEU A 315 22.84 -0.44 3.28
N LEU A 316 22.12 -0.24 2.17
CA LEU A 316 21.61 1.09 1.79
C LEU A 316 20.63 1.63 2.86
N TRP A 317 19.77 0.78 3.40
CA TRP A 317 18.85 1.18 4.47
C TRP A 317 19.60 1.56 5.75
N ASP A 318 20.60 0.78 6.17
CA ASP A 318 21.49 1.11 7.30
C ASP A 318 22.18 2.47 7.10
N GLU A 319 22.69 2.69 5.89
CA GLU A 319 23.36 3.92 5.49
C GLU A 319 22.40 5.12 5.59
N LEU A 320 21.17 4.96 5.10
CA LEU A 320 20.12 5.98 5.15
C LEU A 320 19.41 6.10 6.51
N GLY A 321 19.65 5.20 7.47
CA GLY A 321 18.94 5.18 8.75
C GLY A 321 17.50 4.68 8.66
N ILE A 322 17.16 3.88 7.65
CA ILE A 322 15.85 3.26 7.47
C ILE A 322 15.80 1.98 8.31
N PRO A 323 14.92 1.87 9.32
CA PRO A 323 14.89 0.71 10.19
C PRO A 323 14.27 -0.52 9.49
N HIS A 324 14.82 -1.69 9.80
CA HIS A 324 14.31 -2.98 9.32
C HIS A 324 14.54 -4.08 10.38
N SER A 325 13.79 -5.17 10.29
CA SER A 325 13.84 -6.27 11.26
C SER A 325 14.00 -7.63 10.59
N GLU A 326 14.84 -8.49 11.17
CA GLU A 326 15.30 -9.73 10.55
C GLU A 326 14.14 -10.64 10.14
N LYS A 327 13.14 -10.79 11.01
CA LYS A 327 11.99 -11.68 10.81
C LYS A 327 11.24 -11.42 9.50
N LYS A 328 11.33 -10.20 8.96
CA LYS A 328 10.62 -9.82 7.74
C LYS A 328 11.51 -9.81 6.50
N GLN A 329 12.80 -10.09 6.62
CA GLN A 329 13.72 -10.19 5.50
C GLN A 329 13.84 -11.65 5.09
N ILE A 330 13.09 -12.04 4.06
CA ILE A 330 12.86 -13.43 3.69
C ILE A 330 13.24 -13.67 2.22
N TRP A 331 13.63 -14.89 1.89
CA TRP A 331 13.96 -15.30 0.53
C TRP A 331 13.73 -16.80 0.35
N GLY A 332 13.58 -17.23 -0.90
CA GLY A 332 13.40 -18.63 -1.25
C GLY A 332 13.10 -18.85 -2.73
N SER A 333 13.14 -20.13 -3.15
CA SER A 333 12.73 -20.54 -4.50
C SER A 333 11.22 -20.48 -4.71
N LEU A 334 10.44 -20.42 -3.63
CA LEU A 334 8.99 -20.25 -3.63
C LEU A 334 8.67 -19.26 -2.51
N LEU A 335 8.09 -18.10 -2.84
CA LEU A 335 7.93 -17.00 -1.88
C LEU A 335 6.60 -16.29 -2.01
N VAL A 336 5.99 -15.95 -0.86
CA VAL A 336 4.77 -15.13 -0.83
C VAL A 336 5.13 -13.64 -0.86
N ILE A 337 4.80 -12.97 -1.96
CA ILE A 337 5.01 -11.54 -2.18
C ILE A 337 3.63 -10.89 -2.26
N ILE A 338 3.38 -9.91 -1.40
CA ILE A 338 2.09 -9.19 -1.29
C ILE A 338 0.83 -10.09 -1.21
N GLY A 339 0.97 -11.33 -0.75
CA GLY A 339 -0.13 -12.31 -0.67
C GLY A 339 -0.28 -13.21 -1.90
N ILE A 340 0.62 -13.11 -2.86
CA ILE A 340 0.75 -13.98 -4.04
C ILE A 340 1.96 -14.90 -3.85
N LEU A 341 1.77 -16.20 -4.02
CA LEU A 341 2.82 -17.20 -4.04
C LEU A 341 3.51 -17.18 -5.41
N VAL A 342 4.82 -16.99 -5.41
CA VAL A 342 5.62 -16.83 -6.63
C VAL A 342 6.70 -17.90 -6.69
N ASP A 343 6.79 -18.57 -7.82
CA ASP A 343 7.89 -19.47 -8.17
C ASP A 343 8.64 -18.91 -9.40
N PRO A 344 9.82 -18.29 -9.21
CA PRO A 344 10.61 -17.76 -10.33
C PRO A 344 11.28 -18.86 -11.18
N ASN A 345 11.30 -20.12 -10.75
CA ASN A 345 11.91 -21.21 -11.53
C ASN A 345 10.87 -21.90 -12.43
N GLU A 346 9.67 -22.12 -11.90
CA GLU A 346 8.50 -22.59 -12.68
C GLU A 346 7.81 -21.45 -13.44
N MET A 347 8.22 -20.20 -13.17
CA MET A 347 7.65 -19.00 -13.75
C MET A 347 6.14 -18.92 -13.46
N THR A 348 5.73 -19.14 -12.21
CA THR A 348 4.31 -19.14 -11.81
C THR A 348 3.98 -18.12 -10.72
N MET A 349 2.73 -17.64 -10.74
CA MET A 349 2.15 -16.81 -9.68
C MET A 349 0.74 -17.29 -9.36
N THR A 350 0.47 -17.61 -8.10
CA THR A 350 -0.82 -18.14 -7.66
C THR A 350 -1.14 -17.71 -6.23
N LEU A 351 -2.33 -18.04 -5.72
CA LEU A 351 -2.61 -17.83 -4.29
C LEU A 351 -1.95 -18.94 -3.46
N PRO A 352 -1.45 -18.63 -2.25
CA PRO A 352 -1.13 -19.68 -1.28
C PRO A 352 -2.31 -20.63 -1.07
N ASN A 353 -2.03 -21.92 -0.87
CA ASN A 353 -3.08 -22.96 -0.80
C ASN A 353 -4.18 -22.63 0.22
N GLU A 354 -3.82 -22.11 1.39
CA GLU A 354 -4.79 -21.70 2.41
C GLU A 354 -5.65 -20.52 1.94
N ALA A 355 -5.04 -19.45 1.46
CA ALA A 355 -5.76 -18.29 0.92
C ALA A 355 -6.68 -18.65 -0.25
N ARG A 356 -6.29 -19.63 -1.08
CA ARG A 356 -7.14 -20.18 -2.15
C ARG A 356 -8.32 -20.96 -1.58
N ARG A 357 -8.13 -21.82 -0.58
CA ARG A 357 -9.22 -22.56 0.07
C ARG A 357 -10.21 -21.61 0.73
N ASP A 358 -9.72 -20.61 1.45
CA ASP A 358 -10.56 -19.63 2.13
C ASP A 358 -11.39 -18.81 1.14
N LEU A 359 -10.78 -18.42 0.01
CA LEU A 359 -11.49 -17.75 -1.08
C LEU A 359 -12.60 -18.64 -1.65
N LEU A 360 -12.30 -19.90 -1.96
CA LEU A 360 -13.27 -20.84 -2.51
C LEU A 360 -14.42 -21.10 -1.53
N ALA A 361 -14.12 -21.29 -0.25
CA ALA A 361 -15.13 -21.48 0.80
C ALA A 361 -16.04 -20.23 0.97
N GLU A 362 -15.48 -19.03 0.87
CA GLU A 362 -16.29 -17.81 0.85
C GLU A 362 -17.16 -17.78 -0.42
N MET A 363 -16.59 -17.98 -1.61
CA MET A 363 -17.35 -18.01 -2.87
C MET A 363 -18.49 -19.03 -2.84
N GLU A 364 -18.28 -20.21 -2.25
CA GLU A 364 -19.32 -21.23 -2.08
C GLU A 364 -20.51 -20.72 -1.24
N GLN A 365 -20.26 -19.95 -0.17
CA GLN A 365 -21.35 -19.33 0.61
C GLN A 365 -22.18 -18.35 -0.22
N TRP A 366 -21.55 -17.63 -1.15
CA TRP A 366 -22.24 -16.69 -2.03
C TRP A 366 -22.97 -17.39 -3.18
N ALA A 367 -22.47 -18.55 -3.61
CA ALA A 367 -23.05 -19.38 -4.67
C ALA A 367 -24.20 -20.28 -4.19
N ASP A 368 -24.33 -20.54 -2.89
CA ASP A 368 -25.36 -21.41 -2.33
C ASP A 368 -26.75 -20.75 -2.37
N GLU A 369 -27.65 -21.30 -3.18
CA GLU A 369 -29.05 -20.88 -3.33
C GLU A 369 -29.89 -21.07 -2.08
N LYS A 370 -29.50 -22.01 -1.21
CA LYS A 370 -30.18 -22.33 0.05
C LYS A 370 -29.39 -21.84 1.26
N GLY A 371 -28.28 -21.16 1.00
CA GLY A 371 -27.33 -20.73 2.01
C GLY A 371 -27.79 -19.51 2.80
N LYS A 372 -27.05 -19.21 3.86
CA LYS A 372 -27.33 -18.07 4.74
C LYS A 372 -27.44 -16.74 3.99
N LEU A 373 -26.58 -16.51 2.99
CA LEU A 373 -26.58 -15.27 2.20
C LEU A 373 -27.78 -15.19 1.26
N ALA A 374 -28.20 -16.30 0.65
CA ALA A 374 -29.40 -16.36 -0.17
C ALA A 374 -30.70 -16.20 0.64
N CYS A 375 -30.73 -16.64 1.92
CA CYS A 375 -31.90 -16.44 2.77
C CYS A 375 -31.92 -15.05 3.44
N ARG A 376 -30.79 -14.61 4.02
CA ARG A 376 -30.75 -13.42 4.90
C ARG A 376 -30.24 -12.16 4.24
N GLY A 377 -29.61 -12.28 3.06
CA GLY A 377 -28.94 -11.19 2.38
C GLY A 377 -27.70 -10.68 3.14
N ALA A 378 -26.97 -9.77 2.49
CA ALA A 378 -25.76 -9.16 3.03
C ALA A 378 -25.82 -7.64 2.95
N THR A 379 -25.11 -6.95 3.84
CA THR A 379 -25.00 -5.49 3.80
C THR A 379 -24.08 -5.05 2.66
N LEU A 380 -24.18 -3.79 2.24
CA LEU A 380 -23.29 -3.26 1.18
C LEU A 380 -21.81 -3.43 1.54
N GLN A 381 -21.46 -3.27 2.81
CA GLN A 381 -20.09 -3.47 3.29
C GLN A 381 -19.60 -4.90 3.06
N THR A 382 -20.43 -5.91 3.38
CA THR A 382 -20.09 -7.32 3.15
C THR A 382 -19.95 -7.63 1.65
N TRP A 383 -20.83 -7.08 0.81
CA TRP A 383 -20.69 -7.17 -0.65
C TRP A 383 -19.40 -6.53 -1.16
N GLN A 384 -19.02 -5.36 -0.65
CA GLN A 384 -17.79 -4.67 -1.03
C GLN A 384 -16.54 -5.44 -0.58
N GLN A 385 -16.56 -6.03 0.61
CA GLN A 385 -15.48 -6.88 1.11
C GLN A 385 -15.30 -8.11 0.22
N PHE A 386 -16.38 -8.81 -0.10
CA PHE A 386 -16.37 -9.96 -1.01
C PHE A 386 -15.83 -9.60 -2.40
N ALA A 387 -16.39 -8.56 -3.03
CA ALA A 387 -15.93 -8.11 -4.35
C ALA A 387 -14.46 -7.68 -4.35
N SER A 388 -13.98 -7.04 -3.27
CA SER A 388 -12.57 -6.63 -3.13
C SER A 388 -11.65 -7.84 -3.02
N TRP A 389 -12.04 -8.87 -2.26
CA TRP A 389 -11.27 -10.09 -2.10
C TRP A 389 -11.15 -10.86 -3.41
N MET A 390 -12.25 -11.04 -4.13
CA MET A 390 -12.25 -11.64 -5.47
C MET A 390 -11.39 -10.83 -6.44
N ASN A 391 -11.58 -9.51 -6.49
CA ASN A 391 -10.81 -8.64 -7.40
C ASN A 391 -9.29 -8.72 -7.11
N TRP A 392 -8.89 -8.87 -5.85
CA TRP A 392 -7.50 -9.13 -5.49
C TRP A 392 -7.01 -10.47 -6.03
N ALA A 393 -7.74 -11.56 -5.79
CA ALA A 393 -7.39 -12.90 -6.27
C ALA A 393 -7.29 -12.97 -7.80
N PHE A 394 -8.09 -12.18 -8.51
CA PHE A 394 -8.10 -12.18 -9.98
C PHE A 394 -6.87 -11.53 -10.61
N ASN A 395 -5.94 -11.00 -9.81
CA ASN A 395 -4.59 -10.70 -10.27
C ASN A 395 -3.81 -11.96 -10.68
N VAL A 396 -4.18 -13.14 -10.17
CA VAL A 396 -3.59 -14.44 -10.54
C VAL A 396 -4.59 -15.42 -11.15
N TYR A 397 -5.87 -15.03 -11.23
CA TYR A 397 -6.92 -15.75 -11.98
C TYR A 397 -7.67 -14.79 -12.92
N PRO A 398 -6.99 -14.16 -13.89
CA PRO A 398 -7.57 -13.06 -14.67
C PRO A 398 -8.79 -13.48 -15.50
N LEU A 399 -8.88 -14.75 -15.89
CA LEU A 399 -10.02 -15.28 -16.63
C LEU A 399 -11.32 -15.33 -15.81
N ALA A 400 -11.25 -15.27 -14.47
CA ALA A 400 -12.44 -15.28 -13.62
C ALA A 400 -13.11 -13.89 -13.50
N LYS A 401 -12.46 -12.82 -13.96
CA LYS A 401 -12.95 -11.42 -13.84
C LYS A 401 -14.39 -11.18 -14.29
N PRO A 402 -14.88 -11.77 -15.40
CA PRO A 402 -16.26 -11.57 -15.84
C PRO A 402 -17.30 -11.84 -14.75
N CYS A 403 -17.02 -12.73 -13.79
CA CYS A 403 -17.98 -13.04 -12.73
C CYS A 403 -18.29 -11.85 -11.79
N LEU A 404 -17.45 -10.81 -11.77
CA LEU A 404 -17.67 -9.62 -10.95
C LEU A 404 -18.65 -8.62 -11.60
N LEU A 405 -19.01 -8.79 -12.87
CA LEU A 405 -19.90 -7.86 -13.57
C LEU A 405 -21.26 -7.74 -12.87
N ASN A 406 -21.90 -8.88 -12.61
CA ASN A 406 -23.19 -8.91 -11.94
C ASN A 406 -23.09 -8.48 -10.47
N VAL A 407 -21.97 -8.78 -9.80
CA VAL A 407 -21.68 -8.33 -8.42
C VAL A 407 -21.60 -6.80 -8.36
N TYR A 408 -20.84 -6.16 -9.25
CA TYR A 408 -20.75 -4.70 -9.31
C TYR A 408 -22.06 -4.04 -9.73
N ALA A 409 -22.76 -4.60 -10.73
CA ALA A 409 -24.07 -4.12 -11.13
C ALA A 409 -25.06 -4.13 -9.97
N LYS A 410 -25.04 -5.18 -9.14
CA LYS A 410 -25.88 -5.28 -7.94
C LYS A 410 -25.58 -4.20 -6.91
N MET A 411 -24.31 -3.84 -6.72
CA MET A 411 -23.89 -2.81 -5.75
C MET A 411 -24.08 -1.37 -6.26
N LYS A 412 -24.14 -1.16 -7.58
CA LYS A 412 -24.18 0.17 -8.20
C LYS A 412 -25.31 1.04 -7.65
N GLY A 413 -25.00 2.29 -7.31
CA GLY A 413 -25.97 3.28 -6.82
C GLY A 413 -26.48 3.05 -5.40
N ARG A 414 -25.98 2.03 -4.68
CA ARG A 414 -26.38 1.78 -3.29
C ARG A 414 -25.53 2.60 -2.33
N THR A 415 -26.17 3.14 -1.30
CA THR A 415 -25.51 3.84 -0.20
C THR A 415 -25.30 2.90 0.99
N PRO A 416 -24.17 3.02 1.73
CA PRO A 416 -23.93 2.23 2.93
C PRO A 416 -25.02 2.47 3.98
N HIS A 417 -25.62 1.39 4.49
CA HIS A 417 -26.53 1.44 5.63
C HIS A 417 -26.30 0.21 6.51
N PRO A 418 -26.11 0.35 7.84
CA PRO A 418 -25.65 -0.75 8.71
C PRO A 418 -26.54 -2.00 8.70
N THR A 419 -27.85 -1.80 8.50
CA THR A 419 -28.84 -2.88 8.59
C THR A 419 -29.48 -3.27 7.26
N LYS A 420 -29.29 -2.47 6.20
CA LYS A 420 -29.95 -2.72 4.91
C LYS A 420 -29.24 -3.85 4.19
N LYS A 421 -29.95 -4.95 3.96
CA LYS A 421 -29.44 -6.14 3.29
C LYS A 421 -30.03 -6.30 1.91
N PHE A 422 -29.28 -6.94 1.03
CA PHE A 422 -29.75 -7.37 -0.29
C PHE A 422 -29.12 -8.70 -0.68
N TRP A 423 -29.84 -9.42 -1.53
CA TRP A 423 -29.62 -10.83 -1.82
C TRP A 423 -28.86 -11.06 -3.14
N PRO A 424 -28.00 -12.08 -3.21
CA PRO A 424 -27.53 -12.59 -4.49
C PRO A 424 -28.72 -13.11 -5.30
N ASN A 425 -28.65 -12.98 -6.62
CA ASN A 425 -29.63 -13.58 -7.54
C ASN A 425 -28.97 -14.73 -8.31
N SER A 426 -29.76 -15.49 -9.08
CA SER A 426 -29.28 -16.64 -9.85
C SER A 426 -28.11 -16.28 -10.76
N SER A 427 -28.15 -15.16 -11.48
CA SER A 427 -27.04 -14.72 -12.34
C SER A 427 -25.73 -14.54 -11.58
N ILE A 428 -25.76 -13.95 -10.38
CA ILE A 428 -24.56 -13.81 -9.53
C ILE A 428 -24.09 -15.19 -9.04
N GLN A 429 -25.02 -16.06 -8.64
CA GLN A 429 -24.68 -17.40 -8.14
C GLN A 429 -24.05 -18.25 -9.24
N ASP A 430 -24.58 -18.20 -10.46
CA ASP A 430 -24.06 -18.94 -11.61
C ASP A 430 -22.66 -18.44 -12.03
N ASP A 431 -22.48 -17.12 -12.07
CA ASP A 431 -21.17 -16.48 -12.31
C ASP A 431 -20.13 -16.93 -11.26
N ILE A 432 -20.51 -16.95 -9.99
CA ILE A 432 -19.62 -17.37 -8.89
C ILE A 432 -19.31 -18.87 -9.00
N ARG A 433 -20.29 -19.73 -9.30
CA ARG A 433 -20.06 -21.18 -9.53
C ARG A 433 -19.11 -21.44 -10.68
N TRP A 434 -19.27 -20.69 -11.77
CA TRP A 434 -18.34 -20.75 -12.88
C TRP A 434 -16.92 -20.36 -12.45
N ALA A 435 -16.77 -19.26 -11.72
CA ALA A 435 -15.48 -18.83 -11.19
C ALA A 435 -14.87 -19.84 -10.21
N ILE A 436 -15.66 -20.47 -9.33
CA ILE A 436 -15.21 -21.55 -8.43
C ILE A 436 -14.58 -22.69 -9.23
N ARG A 437 -15.25 -23.18 -10.28
CA ARG A 437 -14.71 -24.26 -11.13
C ARG A 437 -13.42 -23.85 -11.83
N LEU A 438 -13.37 -22.62 -12.34
CA LEU A 438 -12.20 -22.09 -13.03
C LEU A 438 -10.99 -21.97 -12.09
N ILE A 439 -11.17 -21.34 -10.93
CA ILE A 439 -10.13 -21.15 -9.92
C ILE A 439 -9.70 -22.51 -9.35
N GLY A 440 -10.66 -23.39 -9.07
CA GLY A 440 -10.44 -24.74 -8.54
C GLY A 440 -9.55 -25.60 -9.42
N ASN A 441 -9.56 -25.40 -10.74
CA ASN A 441 -8.74 -26.13 -11.70
C ASN A 441 -7.52 -25.33 -12.22
N SER A 442 -7.40 -24.06 -11.87
CA SER A 442 -6.32 -23.21 -12.39
C SER A 442 -5.02 -23.38 -11.59
N PRO A 443 -3.85 -23.46 -12.24
CA PRO A 443 -2.56 -23.37 -11.55
C PRO A 443 -2.20 -21.91 -11.17
N GLY A 444 -3.01 -20.93 -11.55
CA GLY A 444 -2.69 -19.50 -11.47
C GLY A 444 -2.12 -18.97 -12.79
N ILE A 445 -1.29 -17.95 -12.72
CA ILE A 445 -0.54 -17.46 -13.88
C ILE A 445 0.68 -18.36 -14.09
N LYS A 446 0.87 -18.79 -15.33
CA LYS A 446 2.15 -19.32 -15.82
C LYS A 446 2.73 -18.33 -16.83
N LEU A 447 3.86 -17.73 -16.48
CA LEU A 447 4.61 -16.83 -17.32
C LEU A 447 5.38 -17.68 -18.35
N LEU A 448 4.78 -17.82 -19.52
CA LEU A 448 5.39 -18.56 -20.61
C LEU A 448 6.55 -17.72 -21.19
N HIS A 449 7.71 -18.35 -21.34
CA HIS A 449 8.90 -17.80 -22.02
C HIS A 449 8.59 -17.26 -23.43
N HIS A 450 7.47 -17.72 -24.01
CA HIS A 450 6.95 -17.42 -25.33
C HIS A 450 6.21 -16.06 -25.42
N THR A 451 6.72 -14.99 -24.83
CA THR A 451 6.21 -13.61 -25.11
C THR A 451 7.18 -12.77 -25.93
N HIS A 452 8.27 -13.38 -26.42
CA HIS A 452 9.23 -12.81 -27.36
C HIS A 452 9.30 -13.61 -28.67
N TRP A 453 8.15 -13.87 -29.29
CA TRP A 453 8.10 -14.36 -30.67
C TRP A 453 7.10 -13.48 -31.41
N ASP A 454 7.45 -13.06 -32.62
CA ASP A 454 6.55 -12.26 -33.47
C ASP A 454 5.40 -13.18 -33.91
N PRO A 455 4.17 -12.70 -34.16
CA PRO A 455 3.13 -13.52 -34.77
C PRO A 455 3.59 -14.36 -35.98
N SER A 456 4.65 -13.94 -36.69
CA SER A 456 5.29 -14.73 -37.75
C SER A 456 5.92 -16.05 -37.29
N ASP A 457 6.28 -16.18 -36.03
CA ASP A 457 6.95 -17.35 -35.46
C ASP A 457 5.95 -18.38 -34.89
N ALA A 458 4.64 -18.16 -35.09
CA ALA A 458 3.59 -19.05 -34.59
C ALA A 458 3.62 -20.40 -35.30
N THR A 459 3.51 -21.48 -34.53
CA THR A 459 3.08 -22.77 -35.10
C THR A 459 1.58 -22.76 -35.43
N TYR A 460 0.77 -22.00 -34.67
CA TYR A 460 -0.68 -21.88 -34.83
C TYR A 460 -1.14 -20.48 -34.48
N VAL A 461 -2.09 -19.93 -35.25
CA VAL A 461 -2.70 -18.62 -35.03
C VAL A 461 -4.20 -18.80 -34.94
N ILE A 462 -4.78 -18.57 -33.76
CA ILE A 462 -6.22 -18.66 -33.54
C ILE A 462 -6.76 -17.25 -33.36
N TYR A 463 -7.75 -16.88 -34.18
CA TYR A 463 -8.43 -15.60 -34.09
C TYR A 463 -9.60 -15.71 -33.12
N CYS A 464 -9.74 -14.73 -32.23
CA CYS A 464 -10.86 -14.66 -31.30
C CYS A 464 -11.57 -13.31 -31.42
N ASP A 465 -12.88 -13.35 -31.28
CA ASP A 465 -13.71 -12.16 -31.13
C ASP A 465 -14.73 -12.39 -30.01
N ALA A 466 -15.12 -11.30 -29.35
CA ALA A 466 -16.08 -11.31 -28.26
C ALA A 466 -17.13 -10.23 -28.45
N SER A 467 -18.38 -10.61 -28.18
CA SER A 467 -19.54 -9.72 -28.15
C SER A 467 -20.16 -9.70 -26.76
N LEU A 468 -21.19 -8.87 -26.57
CA LEU A 468 -22.00 -8.87 -25.34
C LEU A 468 -22.75 -10.18 -25.09
N TYR A 469 -22.78 -11.09 -26.07
CA TYR A 469 -23.53 -12.34 -26.01
C TYR A 469 -22.64 -13.59 -25.94
N GLY A 470 -21.33 -13.46 -26.18
CA GLY A 470 -20.42 -14.61 -26.17
C GLY A 470 -19.09 -14.34 -26.87
N MET A 471 -18.24 -15.35 -26.89
CA MET A 471 -16.91 -15.36 -27.51
C MET A 471 -16.82 -16.49 -28.53
N GLY A 472 -16.19 -16.22 -29.67
CA GLY A 472 -15.90 -17.20 -30.72
C GLY A 472 -14.40 -17.33 -30.97
N PHE A 473 -13.98 -18.52 -31.40
CA PHE A 473 -12.61 -18.81 -31.82
C PHE A 473 -12.64 -19.41 -33.23
N LEU A 474 -11.81 -18.89 -34.13
CA LEU A 474 -11.52 -19.47 -35.45
C LEU A 474 -10.06 -19.90 -35.47
N ASP A 475 -9.83 -21.16 -35.84
CA ASP A 475 -8.51 -21.69 -36.19
C ASP A 475 -8.18 -21.34 -37.65
#